data_AF-A0A946VCH4-F1
#
_entry.id   AF-A0A946VCH4-F1
#
_cell.length_a   1.000
_cell.length_b   1.000
_cell.length_c   1.000
_cell.angle_alpha   90.00
_cell.angle_beta   90.00
_cell.angle_gamma   90.00
#
_symmetry.space_group_name_H-M   'P 1'
#
loop_
_entity.id
_entity.type
_entity.pdbx_description
1 polymer ?
#
loop_
_entity_poly.entity_id
_entity_poly.type
_entity_poly.pdbx_seq_one_letter_code
_entity_poly.pdbx_strand_id
1 'polypeptide(L)'
;MRIKRSGNIWLTLLVIIGLVAYQYFYPQDTVLTTPDSAEYADNVVKAAYDAKRSRVWLETQGRVTRILSDDNEGSRHQRFILEVGDGHTVLVAHNIDLAKRVPLSQGDTVDLRGRFEWNDRGGVIHWTHHDPDGSQAGGWIRRNGELYK
;
A
#
# COMPACT_ATOMS: atom_id res chain seq x y z
N MET A 1 -49.08 -35.88 4.72
CA MET A 1 -49.17 -34.42 4.92
C MET A 1 -47.80 -33.81 4.60
N ARG A 2 -47.63 -33.17 3.43
CA ARG A 2 -46.34 -32.66 2.93
C ARG A 2 -46.26 -31.16 3.22
N ILE A 3 -45.46 -30.76 4.21
CA ILE A 3 -45.23 -29.35 4.54
C ILE A 3 -44.30 -28.78 3.44
N LYS A 4 -44.85 -27.99 2.51
CA LYS A 4 -44.02 -27.17 1.61
C LYS A 4 -43.39 -26.07 2.46
N ARG A 5 -42.11 -26.22 2.82
CA ARG A 5 -41.28 -25.09 3.28
C ARG A 5 -41.12 -24.14 2.10
N SER A 6 -41.94 -23.11 2.01
CA SER A 6 -41.66 -21.96 1.16
C SER A 6 -40.45 -21.25 1.78
N GLY A 7 -39.26 -21.52 1.26
CA GLY A 7 -38.08 -20.72 1.60
C GLY A 7 -38.40 -19.26 1.28
N ASN A 8 -38.11 -18.36 2.22
CA ASN A 8 -38.35 -16.92 2.06
C ASN A 8 -37.35 -16.38 1.04
N ILE A 9 -37.67 -16.52 -0.24
CA ILE A 9 -36.86 -16.05 -1.38
C ILE A 9 -36.45 -14.58 -1.18
N TRP A 10 -37.34 -13.77 -0.61
CA TRP A 10 -37.07 -12.37 -0.26
C TRP A 10 -35.96 -12.18 0.77
N LEU A 11 -35.86 -13.04 1.78
CA LEU A 11 -34.76 -13.00 2.76
C LEU A 11 -33.44 -13.37 2.08
N THR A 12 -33.45 -14.37 1.21
CA THR A 12 -32.27 -14.78 0.43
C THR A 12 -31.79 -13.65 -0.48
N LEU A 13 -32.71 -12.96 -1.16
CA LEU A 13 -32.37 -11.82 -2.02
C LEU A 13 -31.81 -10.63 -1.24
N LEU A 14 -32.37 -10.31 -0.06
CA LEU A 14 -31.85 -9.23 0.79
C LEU A 14 -30.44 -9.54 1.30
N VAL A 15 -30.14 -10.79 1.66
CA VAL A 15 -28.79 -11.20 2.07
C VAL A 15 -27.80 -11.10 0.90
N ILE A 16 -28.20 -11.55 -0.31
CA ILE A 16 -27.34 -11.46 -1.50
C ILE A 16 -27.07 -9.99 -1.86
N ILE A 17 -28.09 -9.13 -1.85
CA ILE A 17 -27.93 -7.69 -2.12
C ILE A 17 -27.02 -7.05 -1.06
N GLY A 18 -27.20 -7.38 0.22
CA GLY A 18 -26.35 -6.91 1.30
C GLY A 18 -24.88 -7.34 1.13
N LEU A 19 -24.64 -8.59 0.73
CA LEU A 19 -23.29 -9.10 0.46
C LEU A 19 -22.65 -8.44 -0.76
N VAL A 20 -23.40 -8.23 -1.85
CA VAL A 20 -22.92 -7.56 -3.07
C VAL A 20 -22.63 -6.09 -2.77
N ALA A 21 -23.52 -5.40 -2.06
CA ALA A 21 -23.29 -4.02 -1.62
C ALA A 21 -22.07 -3.96 -0.69
N TYR A 22 -21.94 -4.87 0.26
CA TYR A 22 -20.76 -4.93 1.13
C TYR A 22 -19.47 -5.15 0.33
N GLN A 23 -19.43 -6.10 -0.62
CA GLN A 23 -18.27 -6.29 -1.49
C GLN A 23 -17.95 -5.06 -2.35
N TYR A 24 -18.98 -4.33 -2.80
CA TYR A 24 -18.81 -3.12 -3.60
C TYR A 24 -18.33 -1.92 -2.78
N PHE A 25 -18.83 -1.75 -1.55
CA PHE A 25 -18.53 -0.62 -0.68
C PHE A 25 -17.34 -0.85 0.27
N TYR A 26 -16.93 -2.10 0.51
CA TYR A 26 -15.75 -2.46 1.30
C TYR A 26 -14.61 -2.86 0.34
N PRO A 27 -13.75 -1.90 -0.07
CA PRO A 27 -12.64 -2.21 -0.96
C PRO A 27 -11.71 -3.21 -0.28
N GLN A 28 -11.49 -4.35 -0.93
CA GLN A 28 -10.49 -5.32 -0.51
C GLN A 28 -9.10 -4.79 -0.85
N ASP A 29 -8.20 -4.80 0.15
CA ASP A 29 -6.79 -4.54 -0.07
C ASP A 29 -6.28 -5.50 -1.16
N THR A 30 -5.94 -4.95 -2.33
CA THR A 30 -5.44 -5.76 -3.44
C THR A 30 -3.94 -5.93 -3.24
N VAL A 31 -3.51 -7.14 -2.90
CA VAL A 31 -2.10 -7.51 -2.96
C VAL A 31 -1.76 -7.81 -4.41
N LEU A 32 -0.89 -7.01 -5.02
CA LEU A 32 -0.31 -7.36 -6.32
C LEU A 32 0.78 -8.40 -6.07
N THR A 33 0.42 -9.68 -6.13
CA THR A 33 1.40 -10.78 -6.02
C THR A 33 2.18 -10.91 -7.32
N THR A 34 3.51 -10.89 -7.20
CA THR A 34 4.50 -11.00 -8.27
C THR A 34 4.35 -12.33 -9.03
N PRO A 35 4.13 -12.34 -10.37
CA PRO A 35 4.50 -13.47 -11.18
C PRO A 35 6.02 -13.47 -11.34
N ASP A 36 6.64 -14.60 -11.05
CA ASP A 36 8.06 -14.94 -11.15
C ASP A 36 8.74 -14.34 -12.39
N SER A 37 9.24 -13.10 -12.28
CA SER A 37 10.08 -12.40 -13.25
C SER A 37 10.59 -11.09 -12.64
N ALA A 38 11.92 -10.95 -12.55
CA ALA A 38 12.59 -9.76 -12.00
C ALA A 38 12.24 -8.46 -12.74
N GLU A 39 11.68 -8.56 -13.95
CA GLU A 39 11.24 -7.44 -14.79
C GLU A 39 9.91 -6.80 -14.30
N TYR A 40 9.07 -7.54 -13.56
CA TYR A 40 7.82 -7.00 -12.98
C TYR A 40 8.01 -6.32 -11.62
N ALA A 41 9.05 -6.67 -10.87
CA ALA A 41 9.37 -6.02 -9.59
C ALA A 41 9.77 -4.55 -9.78
N ASP A 42 10.34 -4.22 -10.95
CA ASP A 42 10.81 -2.87 -11.26
C ASP A 42 9.66 -1.88 -11.52
N ASN A 43 8.47 -2.36 -11.91
CA ASN A 43 7.39 -1.49 -12.39
C ASN A 43 6.05 -1.59 -11.64
N VAL A 44 5.99 -2.23 -10.46
CA VAL A 44 4.72 -2.42 -9.72
C VAL A 44 4.08 -1.10 -9.28
N VAL A 45 4.88 -0.11 -8.86
CA VAL A 45 4.37 1.22 -8.47
C VAL A 45 3.82 1.94 -9.69
N LYS A 46 4.55 1.90 -10.81
CA LYS A 46 4.11 2.51 -12.07
C LYS A 46 2.82 1.85 -12.58
N ALA A 47 2.73 0.53 -12.51
CA ALA A 47 1.52 -0.21 -12.89
C ALA A 47 0.30 0.19 -12.03
N ALA A 48 0.49 0.34 -10.71
CA ALA A 48 -0.56 0.83 -9.82
C ALA A 48 -0.96 2.28 -10.15
N TYR A 49 0.02 3.13 -10.48
CA TYR A 49 -0.19 4.51 -10.89
C TYR A 49 -0.97 4.63 -12.21
N ASP A 50 -0.52 3.95 -13.27
CA ASP A 50 -1.14 3.97 -14.60
C ASP A 50 -2.59 3.44 -14.55
N ALA A 51 -2.83 2.42 -13.71
CA ALA A 51 -4.15 1.86 -13.48
C ALA A 51 -5.02 2.69 -12.51
N LYS A 52 -4.53 3.82 -12.00
CA LYS A 52 -5.19 4.69 -11.01
C LYS A 52 -5.71 3.95 -9.78
N ARG A 53 -4.93 2.99 -9.28
CA ARG A 53 -5.30 2.15 -8.14
C ARG A 53 -4.83 2.77 -6.83
N SER A 54 -5.63 2.58 -5.79
CA SER A 54 -5.36 3.01 -4.42
C SER A 54 -5.54 1.82 -3.48
N ARG A 55 -5.04 1.93 -2.25
CA ARG A 55 -5.06 0.84 -1.24
C ARG A 55 -4.38 -0.45 -1.72
N VAL A 56 -3.30 -0.31 -2.50
CA VAL A 56 -2.54 -1.46 -3.02
C VAL A 56 -1.32 -1.70 -2.14
N TRP A 57 -1.22 -2.87 -1.53
CA TRP A 57 0.03 -3.28 -0.87
C TRP A 57 1.03 -3.74 -1.91
N LEU A 58 2.25 -3.19 -1.84
CA LEU A 58 3.33 -3.53 -2.75
C LEU A 58 4.69 -3.51 -2.05
N GLU A 59 5.64 -4.20 -2.66
CA GLU A 59 7.07 -4.11 -2.35
C GLU A 59 7.80 -3.54 -3.55
N THR A 60 8.75 -2.65 -3.32
CA THR A 60 9.53 -2.02 -4.39
C THR A 60 10.92 -1.63 -3.88
N GLN A 61 11.88 -1.56 -4.79
CA GLN A 61 13.18 -0.97 -4.56
C GLN A 61 13.27 0.34 -5.34
N GLY A 62 13.93 1.34 -4.79
CA GLY A 62 14.16 2.58 -5.53
C GLY A 62 15.31 3.41 -4.99
N ARG A 63 15.65 4.46 -5.74
CA ARG A 63 16.68 5.43 -5.38
C ARG A 63 16.05 6.68 -4.79
N VAL A 64 16.55 7.14 -3.64
CA VAL A 64 16.12 8.39 -3.02
C VAL A 64 16.65 9.56 -3.85
N THR A 65 15.77 10.27 -4.56
CA THR A 65 16.16 11.43 -5.38
C THR A 65 16.06 12.74 -4.63
N ARG A 66 15.24 12.80 -3.57
CA ARG A 66 15.10 13.99 -2.74
C ARG A 66 14.65 13.66 -1.33
N ILE A 67 15.28 14.27 -0.33
CA ILE A 67 14.79 14.27 1.05
C ILE A 67 14.00 15.57 1.26
N LEU A 68 12.80 15.45 1.80
CA LEU A 68 11.94 16.58 2.12
C LEU A 68 11.98 16.86 3.63
N SER A 69 11.54 18.05 4.04
CA SER A 69 11.32 18.32 5.47
C SER A 69 10.32 17.31 6.04
N ASP A 70 10.58 16.82 7.24
CA ASP A 70 9.63 15.97 7.96
C ASP A 70 8.30 16.73 8.11
N ASP A 71 7.20 16.01 7.93
CA ASP A 71 5.87 16.50 8.29
C ASP A 71 5.69 16.30 9.80
N ASN A 72 5.34 17.37 10.51
CA ASN A 72 5.17 17.38 11.96
C ASN A 72 3.73 17.75 12.38
N GLU A 73 2.80 17.84 11.43
CA GLU A 73 1.39 18.08 11.73
C GLU A 73 0.66 16.75 11.95
N GLY A 74 0.10 16.55 13.15
CA GLY A 74 -0.50 15.27 13.53
C GLY A 74 0.57 14.18 13.77
N SER A 75 0.37 12.98 13.22
CA SER A 75 1.41 11.95 13.24
C SER A 75 2.59 12.37 12.38
N ARG A 76 3.80 12.27 12.93
CA ARG A 76 5.01 12.74 12.27
C ARG A 76 5.41 11.79 11.15
N HIS A 77 5.80 12.34 10.00
CA HIS A 77 6.26 11.57 8.86
C HIS A 77 7.60 12.07 8.32
N GLN A 78 8.56 11.17 8.17
CA GLN A 78 9.69 11.40 7.29
C GLN A 78 9.19 11.32 5.84
N ARG A 79 9.55 12.33 5.03
CA ARG A 79 9.13 12.41 3.63
C ARG A 79 10.32 12.43 2.69
N PHE A 80 10.24 11.64 1.63
CA PHE A 80 11.26 11.63 0.58
C PHE A 80 10.67 11.19 -0.75
N ILE A 81 11.31 11.59 -1.85
CA ILE A 81 10.95 11.16 -3.21
C ILE A 81 11.82 9.97 -3.56
N LEU A 82 11.15 8.90 -3.97
CA LEU A 82 11.77 7.67 -4.46
C LEU A 82 11.55 7.58 -5.97
N GLU A 83 12.62 7.37 -6.72
CA GLU A 83 12.57 6.98 -8.13
C GLU A 83 12.61 5.46 -8.22
N VAL A 84 11.65 4.88 -8.94
CA VAL A 84 11.44 3.44 -9.10
C VAL A 84 11.29 3.09 -10.58
N GLY A 85 11.73 1.90 -10.97
CA GLY A 85 11.65 1.40 -12.34
C GLY A 85 12.19 2.38 -13.36
N ASP A 86 11.40 2.63 -14.42
CA ASP A 86 11.75 3.48 -15.56
C ASP A 86 11.66 4.99 -15.28
N GLY A 87 12.07 5.44 -14.09
CA GLY A 87 12.10 6.85 -13.71
C GLY A 87 10.79 7.39 -13.13
N HIS A 88 9.83 6.53 -12.79
CA HIS A 88 8.62 6.96 -12.09
C HIS A 88 8.96 7.44 -10.68
N THR A 89 8.43 8.58 -10.26
CA THR A 89 8.67 9.11 -8.91
C THR A 89 7.44 8.98 -8.03
N VAL A 90 7.65 8.56 -6.79
CA VAL A 90 6.61 8.43 -5.78
C VAL A 90 7.04 9.09 -4.47
N LEU A 91 6.10 9.72 -3.76
CA LEU A 91 6.35 10.22 -2.42
C LEU A 91 6.28 9.07 -1.43
N VAL A 92 7.28 8.91 -0.57
CA VAL A 92 7.21 8.02 0.60
C VAL A 92 6.92 8.87 1.84
N ALA A 93 5.89 8.51 2.59
CA ALA A 93 5.51 9.11 3.86
C ALA A 93 5.66 8.06 4.98
N HIS A 94 6.84 8.04 5.59
CA HIS A 94 7.21 7.07 6.63
C HIS A 94 6.86 7.62 8.00
N ASN A 95 5.86 7.05 8.66
CA ASN A 95 5.44 7.49 10.00
C ASN A 95 6.54 7.20 11.04
N ILE A 96 7.14 8.27 11.58
CA ILE A 96 8.27 8.19 12.53
C ILE A 96 7.84 8.19 13.99
N ASP A 97 6.53 8.19 14.26
CA ASP A 97 6.00 7.87 15.58
C ASP A 97 5.86 6.36 15.78
N LEU A 98 5.64 5.62 14.70
CA LEU A 98 5.44 4.17 14.72
C LEU A 98 6.70 3.36 14.37
N ALA A 99 7.62 3.95 13.62
CA ALA A 99 8.89 3.34 13.24
C ALA A 99 10.06 4.31 13.43
N LYS A 100 11.28 3.78 13.52
CA LYS A 100 12.49 4.62 13.58
C LYS A 100 12.68 5.37 12.26
N ARG A 101 12.93 6.69 12.35
CA ARG A 101 13.37 7.50 11.19
C ARG A 101 14.56 6.85 10.50
N VAL A 102 14.49 6.74 9.17
CA VAL A 102 15.54 6.13 8.37
C VAL A 102 16.64 7.17 8.12
N PRO A 103 17.92 6.86 8.41
CA PRO A 103 19.05 7.77 8.16
C PRO A 103 19.40 7.80 6.68
N LEU A 104 18.54 8.43 5.87
CA LEU A 104 18.68 8.52 4.41
C LEU A 104 19.56 9.69 3.99
N SER A 105 20.26 9.48 2.88
CA SER A 105 20.90 10.50 2.05
C SER A 105 20.36 10.43 0.62
N GLN A 106 20.41 11.56 -0.10
CA GLN A 106 20.11 11.54 -1.53
C GLN A 106 21.09 10.58 -2.25
N GLY A 107 20.55 9.76 -3.15
CA GLY A 107 21.30 8.72 -3.85
C GLY A 107 21.24 7.34 -3.19
N ASP A 108 20.80 7.23 -1.93
CA ASP A 108 20.60 5.94 -1.26
C ASP A 108 19.60 5.07 -2.02
N THR A 109 19.86 3.76 -2.07
CA THR A 109 18.89 2.76 -2.51
C THR A 109 18.20 2.16 -1.29
N VAL A 110 16.87 2.03 -1.34
CA VAL A 110 16.08 1.37 -0.30
C VAL A 110 15.12 0.35 -0.91
N ASP A 111 14.92 -0.75 -0.20
CA ASP A 111 13.76 -1.61 -0.40
C ASP A 111 12.66 -1.15 0.56
N LEU A 112 11.40 -1.22 0.14
CA LEU A 112 10.29 -0.97 1.05
C LEU A 112 9.09 -1.85 0.74
N ARG A 113 8.27 -2.03 1.76
CA ARG A 113 6.88 -2.50 1.66
C ARG A 113 5.98 -1.43 2.24
N GLY A 114 4.90 -1.11 1.53
CA GLY A 114 3.92 -0.16 2.00
C GLY A 114 2.64 -0.24 1.20
N ARG A 115 1.69 0.65 1.52
CA ARG A 115 0.44 0.79 0.77
C ARG A 115 0.55 1.99 -0.17
N PHE A 116 0.21 1.78 -1.43
CA PHE A 116 0.18 2.81 -2.45
C PHE A 116 -1.20 3.48 -2.52
N GLU A 117 -1.19 4.80 -2.66
CA GLU A 117 -2.36 5.63 -2.90
C GLU A 117 -2.11 6.49 -4.14
N TRP A 118 -3.04 6.44 -5.10
CA TRP A 118 -2.94 7.25 -6.31
C TRP A 118 -3.19 8.74 -6.05
N ASN A 119 -2.44 9.59 -6.76
CA ASN A 119 -2.74 11.01 -6.96
C ASN A 119 -2.19 11.44 -8.34
N ASP A 120 -2.43 12.69 -8.75
CA ASP A 120 -1.95 13.22 -10.03
C ASP A 120 -0.44 13.56 -10.07
N ARG A 121 0.29 13.32 -8.97
CA ARG A 121 1.72 13.63 -8.79
C ARG A 121 2.64 12.40 -8.66
N GLY A 122 2.17 11.23 -9.09
CA GLY A 122 2.95 9.98 -9.05
C GLY A 122 2.57 9.02 -7.92
N GLY A 123 1.67 9.42 -7.02
CA GLY A 123 1.19 8.64 -5.89
C GLY A 123 1.98 8.85 -4.60
N VAL A 124 1.50 8.21 -3.53
CA VAL A 124 2.14 8.17 -2.21
C VAL A 124 2.24 6.73 -1.74
N ILE A 125 3.37 6.34 -1.17
CA ILE A 125 3.51 5.12 -0.38
C ILE A 125 3.57 5.51 1.10
N HIS A 126 2.64 4.98 1.87
CA HIS A 126 2.56 5.11 3.33
C HIS A 126 2.47 3.72 3.97
N TRP A 127 2.19 3.65 5.27
CA TRP A 127 2.12 2.38 6.01
C TRP A 127 3.41 1.56 5.90
N THR A 128 4.56 2.24 5.78
CA THR A 128 5.90 1.64 5.74
C THR A 128 6.43 1.32 7.14
N HIS A 129 5.54 0.85 8.01
CA HIS A 129 5.79 0.50 9.42
C HIS A 129 4.92 -0.71 9.78
N HIS A 130 5.21 -1.38 10.91
CA HIS A 130 4.37 -2.46 11.41
C HIS A 130 2.93 -1.99 11.63
N ASP A 131 1.94 -2.86 11.42
CA ASP A 131 0.56 -2.56 11.79
C ASP A 131 0.42 -2.60 13.32
N PRO A 132 0.07 -1.48 14.01
CA PRO A 132 -0.04 -1.46 15.47
C PRO A 132 -1.09 -2.44 16.01
N ASP A 133 -2.14 -2.70 15.23
CA ASP A 133 -3.21 -3.62 15.61
C ASP A 133 -2.92 -5.07 15.19
N GLY A 134 -1.86 -5.29 14.40
CA GLY A 134 -1.42 -6.61 13.94
C GLY A 134 -2.40 -7.35 13.02
N SER A 135 -3.42 -6.66 12.51
CA SER A 135 -4.44 -7.22 11.60
C SER A 135 -3.89 -7.49 10.20
N GLN A 136 -2.87 -6.73 9.82
CA GLN A 136 -2.13 -6.83 8.57
C GLN A 136 -0.66 -7.09 8.85
N ALA A 137 0.06 -7.64 7.87
CA ALA A 137 1.50 -7.82 8.00
C ALA A 137 2.31 -6.49 8.02
N GLY A 138 1.65 -5.33 7.86
CA GLY A 138 2.27 -4.00 7.88
C GLY A 138 3.22 -3.73 6.72
N GLY A 139 4.05 -2.71 6.86
CA GLY A 139 5.12 -2.38 5.94
C GLY A 139 6.46 -2.19 6.65
N TRP A 140 7.46 -1.79 5.88
CA TRP A 140 8.82 -1.60 6.36
C TRP A 140 9.65 -0.84 5.32
N ILE A 141 10.77 -0.27 5.75
CA ILE A 141 11.86 0.21 4.88
C ILE A 141 13.12 -0.56 5.24
N ARG A 142 13.91 -0.96 4.25
CA ARG A 142 15.23 -1.56 4.43
C ARG A 142 16.29 -0.71 3.73
N ARG A 143 17.33 -0.34 4.47
CA ARG A 143 18.49 0.40 3.97
C ARG A 143 19.76 -0.32 4.44
N ASN A 144 20.64 -0.68 3.51
CA ASN A 144 21.93 -1.32 3.82
C ASN A 144 21.82 -2.53 4.77
N GLY A 145 20.77 -3.35 4.61
CA GLY A 145 20.52 -4.52 5.45
C GLY A 145 19.81 -4.23 6.78
N GLU A 146 19.66 -2.98 7.19
CA GLU A 146 18.90 -2.60 8.39
C GLU A 146 17.42 -2.38 8.06
N LEU A 147 16.53 -2.96 8.87
CA LEU A 147 15.07 -2.88 8.72
C LEU A 147 14.47 -1.86 9.70
N TYR A 148 13.63 -0.99 9.18
CA TYR A 148 12.88 0.05 9.89
C TYR A 148 11.39 -0.27 9.73
N LYS A 149 10.72 -0.61 10.83
CA LYS A 149 9.28 -0.92 10.86
C LYS A 149 8.68 -0.54 12.20
#